data_AF-A0A382XEQ1-F1
#
_entry.id   AF-A0A382XEQ1-F1
#
_cell.length_a   1.000
_cell.length_b   1.000
_cell.length_c   1.000
_cell.angle_alpha   90.00
_cell.angle_beta   90.00
_cell.angle_gamma   90.00
#
_symmetry.space_group_name_H-M   'P 1'
#
loop_
_entity.id
_entity.type
_entity.pdbx_description
1 polymer ?
#
loop_
_entity_poly.entity_id
_entity_poly.type
_entity_poly.pdbx_seq_one_letter_code
_entity_poly.pdbx_strand_id
1 'polypeptide(L)'
;MIACSAINKFLRDNRIFTPRVFTQDYAKGIMIMEDFGDLTFHKILLGKRNKLPVYKKLVDLLIKIQKIQPKKKLRTIFAKSHIIDKYSIKYLHQESDLFFDWYLPLFFSRKKVLSMKLRVKKILS
;
A
#
# COMPACT_ATOMS: atom_id res chain seq x y z
N MET A 1 13.46 6.68 3.52
CA MET A 1 13.11 8.10 3.27
C MET A 1 13.27 8.54 1.82
N ILE A 2 14.41 8.32 1.15
CA ILE A 2 14.60 8.73 -0.25
C ILE A 2 13.60 8.05 -1.20
N ALA A 3 13.38 6.74 -1.05
CA ALA A 3 12.37 6.00 -1.81
C ALA A 3 10.95 6.52 -1.52
N CYS A 4 10.60 6.77 -0.26
CA CYS A 4 9.30 7.32 0.14
C CYS A 4 9.00 8.67 -0.53
N SER A 5 9.99 9.58 -0.56
CA SER A 5 9.86 10.90 -1.21
C SER A 5 9.67 10.77 -2.73
N ALA A 6 10.45 9.88 -3.37
CA ALA A 6 10.32 9.61 -4.81
C ALA A 6 8.95 9.01 -5.17
N ILE A 7 8.45 8.07 -4.38
CA ILE A 7 7.13 7.45 -4.57
C ILE A 7 6.01 8.48 -4.33
N ASN A 8 6.09 9.27 -3.24
CA ASN A 8 5.09 10.32 -2.95
C ASN A 8 4.96 11.31 -4.11
N LYS A 9 6.11 11.77 -4.64
CA LYS A 9 6.15 12.64 -5.81
C LYS A 9 5.52 11.98 -7.03
N PHE A 10 5.92 10.74 -7.34
CA PHE A 10 5.37 9.99 -8.47
C PHE A 10 3.85 9.83 -8.40
N LEU A 11 3.30 9.51 -7.23
CA LEU A 11 1.87 9.38 -7.01
C LEU A 11 1.15 10.74 -7.19
N ARG A 12 1.72 11.82 -6.67
CA ARG A 12 1.18 13.17 -6.83
C ARG A 12 1.15 13.62 -8.29
N ASP A 13 2.23 13.37 -9.04
CA ASP A 13 2.31 13.66 -10.48
C ASP A 13 1.22 12.91 -11.27
N ASN A 14 0.76 11.76 -10.76
CA ASN A 14 -0.34 10.96 -11.31
C ASN A 14 -1.70 11.24 -10.65
N ARG A 15 -1.87 12.41 -10.01
CA ARG A 15 -3.14 12.86 -9.40
C ARG A 15 -3.68 11.90 -8.33
N ILE A 16 -2.77 11.22 -7.61
CA ILE A 16 -3.07 10.53 -6.37
C ILE A 16 -2.70 11.45 -5.22
N PHE A 17 -3.63 11.63 -4.29
CA PHE A 17 -3.44 12.51 -3.15
C PHE A 17 -2.53 11.83 -2.12
N THR A 18 -1.31 12.35 -2.00
CA THR A 18 -0.30 11.95 -1.00
C THR A 18 0.06 13.17 -0.13
N PRO A 19 0.76 13.03 1.00
CA PRO A 19 1.21 14.18 1.80
C PRO A 19 2.20 15.05 1.04
N ARG A 20 2.10 16.39 1.16
CA ARG A 20 3.13 17.30 0.63
C ARG A 20 4.38 17.19 1.51
N VAL A 21 5.55 17.10 0.89
CA VAL A 21 6.83 17.13 1.61
C VAL A 21 7.29 18.59 1.65
N PHE A 22 7.41 19.16 2.85
CA PHE A 22 7.84 20.56 3.03
C PHE A 22 9.36 20.68 3.09
N THR A 23 9.99 19.86 3.92
CA THR A 23 11.44 19.82 4.07
C THR A 23 11.90 18.43 4.50
N GLN A 24 13.18 18.14 4.31
CA GLN A 24 13.79 16.86 4.61
C GLN A 24 15.29 17.05 4.89
N ASP A 25 15.79 16.34 5.89
CA ASP A 25 17.22 16.20 6.17
C ASP A 25 17.55 14.71 6.10
N TYR A 26 18.06 14.27 4.95
CA TYR A 26 18.38 12.87 4.73
C TYR A 26 19.59 12.39 5.52
N ALA A 27 20.52 13.28 5.87
CA ALA A 27 21.69 12.92 6.68
C ALA A 27 21.26 12.57 8.11
N LYS A 28 20.27 13.30 8.64
CA LYS A 28 19.68 13.02 9.96
C LYS A 28 18.48 12.08 9.91
N GLY A 29 18.01 11.71 8.73
CA GLY A 29 16.84 10.86 8.56
C GLY A 29 15.54 11.53 9.02
N ILE A 30 15.37 12.82 8.73
CA ILE A 30 14.18 13.60 9.11
C ILE A 30 13.42 14.01 7.84
N MET A 31 12.09 13.99 7.90
CA MET A 31 11.23 14.54 6.86
C MET A 31 9.98 15.17 7.46
N ILE A 32 9.69 16.40 7.07
CA ILE A 32 8.52 17.17 7.48
C ILE A 32 7.52 17.14 6.32
N MET A 33 6.31 16.68 6.62
CA MET A 33 5.24 16.53 5.64
C MET A 33 3.94 17.15 6.15
N GLU A 34 3.02 17.36 5.21
CA GLU A 34 1.63 17.72 5.45
C GLU A 34 0.93 16.69 6.33
N ASP A 35 0.21 17.20 7.32
CA ASP A 35 -0.71 16.41 8.14
C ASP A 35 -2.08 16.34 7.44
N PHE A 36 -2.64 15.14 7.36
CA PHE A 36 -3.98 14.89 6.84
C PHE A 36 -5.07 14.96 7.92
N GLY A 37 -4.67 15.27 9.15
CA GLY A 37 -5.51 15.27 10.32
C GLY A 37 -5.86 13.86 10.79
N ASP A 38 -6.77 13.80 11.75
CA ASP A 38 -6.99 12.57 12.53
C ASP A 38 -8.08 11.65 11.98
N LEU A 39 -8.67 11.97 10.82
CA LEU A 39 -9.76 11.20 10.24
C LEU A 39 -9.22 9.96 9.51
N THR A 40 -9.28 8.82 10.18
CA THR A 40 -8.88 7.53 9.61
C THR A 40 -10.06 6.77 9.02
N PHE A 41 -9.81 5.86 8.08
CA PHE A 41 -10.83 4.95 7.58
C PHE A 41 -11.48 4.13 8.69
N HIS A 42 -10.72 3.73 9.72
CA HIS A 42 -11.24 3.03 10.88
C HIS A 42 -12.32 3.86 11.60
N LYS A 43 -12.03 5.14 11.90
CA LYS A 43 -13.00 6.05 12.53
C LYS A 43 -14.26 6.22 11.67
N ILE A 44 -14.11 6.39 10.35
CA ILE A 44 -15.24 6.49 9.42
C ILE A 44 -16.10 5.22 9.46
N LEU A 45 -15.48 4.04 9.49
CA LEU A 45 -16.19 2.76 9.47
C LEU A 45 -16.95 2.49 10.77
N LEU A 46 -16.45 2.93 11.93
CA LEU A 46 -17.14 2.76 13.22
C LEU A 46 -18.49 3.49 13.25
N GLY A 47 -18.58 4.67 12.64
CA GLY A 47 -19.82 5.47 12.59
C GLY A 47 -20.82 5.07 11.51
N LYS A 48 -20.53 4.05 10.69
CA LYS A 48 -21.36 3.68 9.51
C LYS A 48 -22.02 2.32 9.73
N ARG A 49 -23.35 2.28 9.70
CA ARG A 49 -24.12 1.01 9.67
C ARG A 49 -23.87 0.23 8.37
N ASN A 50 -23.94 0.90 7.23
CA ASN A 50 -23.55 0.31 5.94
C ASN A 50 -22.12 0.76 5.55
N LYS A 51 -21.18 -0.17 5.63
CA LYS A 51 -19.74 0.06 5.36
C LYS A 51 -19.36 -0.12 3.89
N LEU A 52 -20.20 -0.81 3.11
CA LEU A 52 -19.89 -1.17 1.72
C LEU A 52 -19.53 0.03 0.83
N PRO A 53 -20.22 1.19 0.90
CA PRO A 53 -19.86 2.36 0.09
C PRO A 53 -18.46 2.90 0.39
N VAL A 54 -18.00 2.79 1.64
CA VAL A 54 -16.66 3.24 2.05
C VAL A 54 -15.60 2.30 1.48
N TYR A 55 -15.82 0.99 1.61
CA TYR A 55 -14.93 -0.01 0.99
C TYR A 55 -14.86 0.12 -0.52
N LYS A 56 -15.98 0.40 -1.19
CA LYS A 56 -15.98 0.62 -2.64
C LYS A 56 -15.05 1.77 -3.05
N LYS A 57 -15.10 2.91 -2.35
CA LYS A 57 -14.18 4.03 -2.59
C LYS A 57 -12.70 3.65 -2.39
N LEU A 58 -12.40 2.81 -1.40
CA LEU A 58 -11.04 2.30 -1.18
C LEU A 58 -10.57 1.43 -2.36
N VAL A 59 -11.41 0.51 -2.81
CA VAL A 59 -11.09 -0.36 -3.96
C VAL A 59 -10.93 0.47 -5.23
N ASP A 60 -11.81 1.45 -5.47
CA ASP A 60 -11.71 2.36 -6.61
C ASP A 60 -10.37 3.14 -6.61
N LEU A 61 -9.90 3.58 -5.42
CA LEU A 61 -8.59 4.22 -5.27
C LEU A 61 -7.44 3.26 -5.61
N LEU A 62 -7.49 2.01 -5.14
CA LEU A 62 -6.48 1.00 -5.45
C LEU A 62 -6.42 0.72 -6.96
N ILE A 63 -7.57 0.58 -7.62
CA ILE A 63 -7.66 0.41 -9.07
C ILE A 63 -7.08 1.62 -9.80
N LYS A 64 -7.35 2.85 -9.31
CA LYS A 64 -6.78 4.08 -9.87
C LYS A 64 -5.25 4.07 -9.79
N ILE A 65 -4.68 3.61 -8.68
CA ILE A 65 -3.22 3.49 -8.51
C ILE A 65 -2.66 2.42 -9.45
N GLN A 66 -3.29 1.25 -9.56
CA GLN A 66 -2.83 0.16 -10.43
C GLN A 66 -2.86 0.51 -11.93
N LYS A 67 -3.73 1.43 -12.35
CA LYS A 67 -3.79 1.93 -13.73
C LYS A 67 -2.63 2.86 -14.10
N ILE A 68 -1.87 3.36 -13.12
CA ILE A 68 -0.70 4.20 -13.38
C ILE A 68 0.39 3.32 -13.99
N GLN A 69 0.94 3.74 -15.13
CA GLN A 69 2.02 2.99 -15.77
C GLN A 69 3.26 2.94 -14.85
N PRO A 70 3.74 1.74 -14.48
CA PRO A 70 4.86 1.60 -13.58
C PRO A 70 6.14 2.08 -14.26
N LYS A 71 6.83 3.04 -13.63
CA LYS A 71 8.15 3.48 -14.09
C LYS A 71 9.20 2.50 -13.57
N LYS A 72 10.06 1.98 -14.45
CA LYS A 72 11.22 1.13 -14.06
C LYS A 72 12.18 1.85 -13.12
N LYS A 73 12.26 3.17 -13.23
CA LYS A 73 13.16 4.03 -12.45
C LYS A 73 12.43 5.32 -12.07
N LEU A 74 12.51 5.69 -10.79
CA LEU A 74 12.07 6.99 -10.31
C LEU A 74 13.28 7.90 -10.09
N ARG A 75 13.21 9.14 -10.59
CA ARG A 75 14.24 10.13 -10.32
C ARG A 75 14.15 10.56 -8.87
N THR A 76 15.24 10.38 -8.13
CA THR A 76 15.37 10.90 -6.76
C THR A 76 15.91 12.32 -6.79
N ILE A 77 15.85 12.99 -5.64
CA ILE A 77 16.26 14.39 -5.48
C ILE A 77 17.78 14.56 -5.66
N PHE A 78 18.57 13.52 -5.36
CA PHE A 78 20.01 13.47 -5.56
C PHE A 78 20.45 13.15 -7.00
N ALA A 79 19.57 13.34 -7.99
CA ALA A 79 19.76 12.96 -9.40
C ALA A 79 20.04 11.46 -9.66
N LYS A 80 20.14 10.62 -8.62
CA LYS A 80 20.19 9.15 -8.72
C LYS A 80 18.80 8.58 -9.03
N SER A 81 18.77 7.39 -9.63
CA SER A 81 17.50 6.69 -9.89
C SER A 81 17.24 5.63 -8.83
N HIS A 82 16.01 5.59 -8.31
CA HIS A 82 15.52 4.48 -7.52
C HIS A 82 14.89 3.45 -8.48
N ILE A 83 15.40 2.23 -8.46
CA ILE A 83 14.89 1.14 -9.30
C ILE A 83 13.63 0.60 -8.62
N ILE A 84 12.54 0.52 -9.38
CA ILE A 84 11.34 -0.18 -8.95
C ILE A 84 11.43 -1.59 -9.51
N ASP A 85 11.43 -2.58 -8.62
CA ASP A 85 11.41 -3.97 -9.02
C ASP A 85 10.13 -4.29 -9.79
N LYS A 86 10.25 -5.15 -10.80
CA LYS A 86 9.09 -5.60 -11.56
C LYS A 86 8.19 -6.42 -10.64
N TYR A 87 6.95 -5.97 -10.48
CA TYR A 87 5.95 -6.74 -9.76
C TYR A 87 5.74 -8.09 -10.45
N SER A 88 5.70 -9.15 -9.65
CA SER A 88 5.62 -10.53 -10.11
C SER A 88 4.59 -11.30 -9.30
N ILE A 89 4.11 -12.41 -9.84
CA ILE A 89 3.16 -13.29 -9.14
C ILE A 89 3.71 -13.76 -7.79
N LYS A 90 5.04 -13.92 -7.66
CA LYS A 90 5.71 -14.22 -6.41
C LYS A 90 5.42 -13.16 -5.33
N TYR A 91 5.52 -11.88 -5.67
CA TYR A 91 5.21 -10.79 -4.74
C TYR A 91 3.73 -10.76 -4.39
N LEU A 92 2.84 -10.99 -5.36
CA LEU A 92 1.39 -11.10 -5.10
C LEU A 92 1.08 -12.21 -4.08
N HIS A 93 1.70 -13.38 -4.23
CA HIS A 93 1.52 -14.47 -3.27
C HIS A 93 2.07 -14.13 -1.88
N GLN A 94 3.25 -13.50 -1.80
CA GLN A 94 3.83 -13.07 -0.53
C GLN A 94 2.95 -12.05 0.19
N GLU A 95 2.40 -11.08 -0.55
CA GLU A 95 1.49 -10.08 0.00
C GLU A 95 0.16 -10.70 0.42
N SER A 96 -0.40 -11.60 -0.39
CA SER A 96 -1.64 -12.31 -0.08
C SER A 96 -1.49 -13.24 1.13
N ASP A 97 -0.30 -13.83 1.31
CA ASP A 97 0.03 -14.68 2.45
C ASP A 97 -0.10 -13.94 3.79
N LEU A 98 0.10 -12.61 3.83
CA LEU A 98 -0.08 -11.79 5.04
C LEU A 98 -1.50 -11.89 5.62
N PHE A 99 -2.52 -12.04 4.78
CA PHE A 99 -3.89 -12.24 5.27
C PHE A 99 -4.03 -13.54 6.06
N PHE A 100 -3.42 -14.62 5.55
CA PHE A 100 -3.40 -15.91 6.24
C PHE A 100 -2.50 -15.88 7.47
N ASP A 101 -1.41 -15.13 7.42
CA ASP A 101 -0.40 -15.17 8.48
C ASP A 101 -0.75 -14.21 9.63
N TRP A 102 -1.42 -13.09 9.37
CA TRP A 102 -1.71 -12.06 10.39
C TRP A 102 -3.17 -11.98 10.79
N TYR A 103 -4.12 -12.11 9.84
CA TYR A 103 -5.53 -11.85 10.12
C TYR A 103 -6.31 -13.12 10.50
N LEU A 104 -6.24 -14.16 9.68
CA LEU A 104 -6.99 -15.40 9.94
C LEU A 104 -6.67 -16.11 11.27
N PRO A 105 -5.45 -16.07 11.82
CA PRO A 105 -5.14 -16.70 13.10
C PRO A 105 -5.89 -16.07 14.28
N LEU A 106 -6.44 -14.87 14.12
CA LEU A 106 -7.30 -14.22 15.12
C LEU A 106 -8.67 -14.90 15.25
N PHE A 107 -9.07 -15.69 14.26
CA PHE A 107 -10.41 -16.32 14.19
C PHE A 107 -10.36 -17.85 14.06
N PHE A 108 -9.23 -18.42 13.62
CA PHE A 108 -9.11 -19.85 13.33
C PHE A 108 -7.82 -20.45 13.87
N SER A 109 -7.84 -21.76 14.12
CA SER A 109 -6.64 -22.50 14.52
C SER A 109 -5.60 -22.52 13.38
N ARG A 110 -4.31 -22.57 13.73
CA ARG A 110 -3.21 -22.60 12.75
C ARG A 110 -3.36 -23.70 11.70
N LYS A 111 -3.86 -24.88 12.10
CA LYS A 111 -4.12 -26.00 11.17
C LYS A 111 -5.17 -25.64 10.11
N LYS A 112 -6.26 -24.97 10.51
CA LYS A 112 -7.34 -24.54 9.60
C LYS A 112 -6.88 -23.41 8.69
N VAL A 113 -6.11 -22.45 9.21
CA VAL A 113 -5.50 -21.39 8.39
C VAL A 113 -4.58 -21.98 7.33
N LEU A 114 -3.73 -22.94 7.70
CA LEU A 114 -2.81 -23.60 6.78
C LEU A 114 -3.56 -24.35 5.67
N SER A 115 -4.62 -25.09 6.00
CA SER A 115 -5.41 -25.79 4.98
C SER A 115 -6.10 -24.83 4.01
N MET A 116 -6.63 -23.71 4.51
CA MET A 116 -7.19 -22.64 3.67
C MET A 116 -6.13 -22.02 2.75
N LYS A 117 -4.95 -21.69 3.29
CA LYS A 117 -3.82 -21.13 2.53
C LYS A 117 -3.41 -22.05 1.38
N LEU A 118 -3.25 -23.34 1.66
CA LEU A 118 -2.91 -24.35 0.64
C LEU A 118 -3.97 -24.47 -0.45
N ARG A 119 -5.26 -24.42 -0.09
CA ARG A 119 -6.35 -24.48 -1.07
C ARG A 119 -6.38 -23.25 -1.98
N VAL A 120 -6.18 -22.06 -1.41
CA VAL A 120 -6.18 -20.80 -2.18
C VAL A 120 -4.95 -20.70 -3.08
N LYS A 121 -3.76 -21.12 -2.62
CA LYS A 121 -2.55 -21.13 -3.45
C LYS A 121 -2.72 -21.94 -4.73
N LYS A 122 -3.43 -23.06 -4.68
CA LYS A 122 -3.73 -23.89 -5.87
C LYS A 122 -4.62 -23.18 -6.91
N ILE A 123 -5.47 -22.24 -6.48
CA ILE A 123 -6.37 -21.48 -7.37
C ILE A 123 -5.63 -20.30 -8.02
N LEU A 124 -4.63 -19.76 -7.32
CA LEU A 124 -3.85 -18.59 -7.74
C LEU A 124 -2.56 -18.96 -8.50
N SER A 125 -2.27 -20.26 -8.65
CA SER A 125 -1.14 -20.78 -9.45
C SER A 125 -1.61 -21.03 -10.88
#